data_AF-A0A9E6BLJ1-F1
#
_entry.id   AF-A0A9E6BLJ1-F1
#
_cell.length_a   1.000
_cell.length_b   1.000
_cell.length_c   1.000
_cell.angle_alpha   90.00
_cell.angle_beta   90.00
_cell.angle_gamma   90.00
#
_symmetry.space_group_name_H-M   'P 1'
#
loop_
_entity.id
_entity.type
_entity.pdbx_description
1 polymer ?
#
loop_
_entity_poly.entity_id
_entity_poly.type
_entity_poly.pdbx_seq_one_letter_code
_entity_poly.pdbx_strand_id
1 'polypeptide(L)'
;MLIAAVVLLPILSVVWIAFHPTNNIWPHLIATTLPRYLGNTVILMLSTGVLTAMVGTGAAWLVAMYRFPGHGFLQWALLLPLAIPAYIGAYALVDFLEYAGPVQTGLREIFGWSSARD
;
A
#
# COMPACT_ATOMS: atom_id res chain seq x y z
N MET A 1 -11.79 -27.59 -10.34
CA MET A 1 -10.74 -27.74 -11.38
C MET A 1 -11.01 -26.87 -12.61
N LEU A 2 -12.20 -26.95 -13.24
CA LEU A 2 -12.53 -26.11 -14.40
C LEU A 2 -12.40 -24.59 -14.15
N ILE A 3 -12.93 -24.10 -13.02
CA ILE A 3 -12.85 -22.68 -12.64
C ILE A 3 -11.40 -22.23 -12.46
N ALA A 4 -10.57 -23.04 -11.78
CA ALA A 4 -9.15 -22.74 -11.59
C ALA A 4 -8.41 -22.67 -12.93
N ALA A 5 -8.71 -23.58 -13.86
CA ALA A 5 -8.13 -23.56 -15.21
C ALA A 5 -8.50 -22.27 -15.95
N VAL A 6 -9.77 -21.85 -15.91
CA VAL A 6 -10.23 -20.60 -16.55
C VAL A 6 -9.53 -19.38 -15.95
N VAL A 7 -9.36 -19.32 -14.63
CA VAL A 7 -8.65 -18.21 -13.94
C VAL A 7 -7.15 -18.18 -14.29
N LEU A 8 -6.53 -19.34 -14.53
CA LEU A 8 -5.12 -19.43 -14.88
C LEU A 8 -4.81 -19.08 -16.34
N LEU A 9 -5.77 -19.23 -17.25
CA LEU A 9 -5.58 -18.94 -18.68
C LEU A 9 -4.90 -17.59 -18.96
N PRO A 10 -5.37 -16.43 -18.47
CA PRO A 10 -4.73 -15.14 -18.76
C PRO A 10 -3.29 -15.06 -18.22
N ILE A 11 -3.01 -15.67 -17.07
CA ILE A 11 -1.66 -15.70 -16.49
C ILE A 11 -0.73 -16.49 -17.41
N LEU A 12 -1.17 -17.67 -17.86
CA LEU A 12 -0.41 -18.50 -18.80
C LEU A 12 -0.21 -17.79 -20.14
N SER A 13 -1.22 -17.07 -20.63
CA SER A 13 -1.11 -16.26 -21.86
C SER A 13 -0.05 -15.17 -21.73
N VAL A 14 0.01 -14.44 -20.61
CA VAL A 14 1.04 -13.43 -20.37
C VAL A 14 2.44 -14.05 -20.34
N VAL A 15 2.60 -15.18 -19.65
CA VAL A 15 3.87 -15.92 -19.61
C VAL A 15 4.30 -16.34 -21.01
N TRP A 16 3.39 -16.89 -21.81
CA TRP A 16 3.66 -17.30 -23.19
C TRP A 16 4.15 -16.13 -24.06
N ILE A 17 3.46 -14.98 -23.99
CA ILE A 17 3.80 -13.76 -24.75
C ILE A 17 5.16 -13.20 -24.32
N ALA A 18 5.48 -13.25 -23.03
CA ALA A 18 6.76 -12.77 -22.51
C ALA A 18 7.97 -13.52 -23.09
N PHE A 19 7.81 -14.83 -23.39
CA PHE A 19 8.86 -15.66 -24.01
C PHE A 19 8.84 -15.64 -25.55
N HIS A 20 7.75 -15.20 -26.18
CA HIS A 20 7.62 -15.09 -27.64
C HIS A 20 7.33 -13.64 -28.07
N PRO A 21 8.24 -12.68 -27.81
CA PRO A 21 8.00 -11.29 -28.14
C PRO A 21 8.03 -11.06 -29.66
N THR A 22 7.05 -10.32 -30.19
CA THR A 22 7.02 -9.89 -31.60
C THR A 22 8.16 -8.92 -31.95
N ASN A 23 8.57 -8.09 -31.00
CA ASN A 23 9.78 -7.25 -31.06
C ASN A 23 10.57 -7.45 -29.77
N ASN A 24 11.89 -7.66 -29.84
CA ASN A 24 12.70 -7.93 -28.65
C ASN A 24 12.86 -6.68 -27.76
N ILE A 25 11.95 -6.50 -26.80
CA ILE A 25 11.91 -5.39 -25.84
C ILE A 25 12.75 -5.61 -24.58
N TRP A 26 13.20 -6.84 -24.32
CA TRP A 26 13.90 -7.23 -23.09
C TRP A 26 15.14 -6.36 -22.79
N PRO A 27 16.05 -6.09 -23.76
CA PRO A 27 17.21 -5.25 -23.49
C PRO A 27 16.83 -3.84 -23.03
N HIS A 28 15.79 -3.26 -23.62
CA HIS A 28 15.32 -1.93 -23.27
C HIS A 28 14.67 -1.90 -21.88
N LEU A 29 13.85 -2.90 -21.54
CA LEU A 29 13.23 -3.00 -20.21
C LEU A 29 14.26 -3.17 -19.10
N ILE A 30 15.25 -4.06 -19.30
CA ILE A 30 16.34 -4.31 -18.35
C ILE A 30 17.20 -3.05 -18.17
N ALA A 31 17.47 -2.30 -19.24
CA ALA A 31 18.30 -1.11 -19.17
C ALA A 31 17.62 0.12 -18.53
N THR A 32 16.29 0.16 -18.43
CA THR A 32 15.56 1.39 -18.07
C THR A 32 14.61 1.23 -16.89
N THR A 33 13.56 0.42 -17.05
CA THR A 33 12.38 0.43 -16.17
C THR A 33 12.38 -0.72 -15.19
N LEU A 34 12.79 -1.91 -15.61
CA LEU A 34 12.66 -3.14 -14.83
C LEU A 34 13.46 -3.08 -13.51
N PRO A 35 14.75 -2.66 -13.47
CA PRO A 35 15.48 -2.60 -12.21
C PRO A 35 14.88 -1.58 -11.23
N ARG A 36 14.42 -0.43 -11.75
CA ARG A 36 13.81 0.63 -10.95
C ARG A 36 12.47 0.19 -10.36
N TYR A 37 11.61 -0.45 -11.16
CA TYR A 37 10.32 -0.94 -10.67
C TYR A 37 10.49 -2.08 -9.67
N LEU A 38 11.34 -3.07 -9.96
CA LEU A 38 11.62 -4.15 -9.01
C LEU A 38 12.19 -3.62 -7.70
N GLY A 39 13.17 -2.71 -7.76
CA GLY A 39 13.76 -2.10 -6.58
C GLY A 39 12.74 -1.36 -5.73
N ASN A 40 11.94 -0.48 -6.35
CA ASN A 40 10.89 0.26 -5.65
C ASN A 40 9.84 -0.67 -5.04
N THR A 41 9.38 -1.69 -5.77
CA THR A 41 8.41 -2.66 -5.27
C THR A 41 8.95 -3.43 -4.07
N VAL A 42 10.19 -3.91 -4.11
CA VAL A 42 10.82 -4.60 -2.97
C VAL A 42 10.94 -3.69 -1.76
N ILE A 43 11.39 -2.44 -1.95
CA ILE A 43 11.51 -1.46 -0.87
C ILE A 43 10.13 -1.18 -0.24
N LEU A 44 9.10 -0.96 -1.06
CA LEU A 44 7.75 -0.71 -0.58
C LEU A 44 7.17 -1.92 0.15
N MET A 45 7.34 -3.12 -0.39
CA MET A 45 6.87 -4.36 0.25
C MET A 45 7.54 -4.60 1.60
N LEU A 46 8.86 -4.44 1.69
CA LEU A 46 9.60 -4.66 2.93
C LEU A 46 9.28 -3.59 3.97
N SER A 47 9.33 -2.30 3.60
CA SER A 47 9.04 -1.21 4.52
C SER A 47 7.60 -1.29 5.05
N THR A 48 6.64 -1.51 4.16
CA THR A 48 5.23 -1.65 4.53
C THR A 48 5.00 -2.92 5.35
N GLY A 49 5.59 -4.05 4.97
CA GLY A 49 5.50 -5.31 5.71
C GLY A 49 6.03 -5.19 7.14
N VAL A 50 7.19 -4.56 7.33
CA VAL A 50 7.77 -4.34 8.67
C VAL A 50 6.89 -3.42 9.51
N LEU A 51 6.48 -2.27 8.97
CA LEU A 51 5.64 -1.31 9.71
C LEU A 51 4.28 -1.91 10.09
N THR A 52 3.63 -2.61 9.15
CA THR A 52 2.33 -3.26 9.41
C THR A 52 2.46 -4.42 10.39
N ALA A 53 3.52 -5.23 10.32
CA ALA A 53 3.76 -6.30 11.27
C ALA A 53 4.00 -5.74 12.68
N MET A 54 4.82 -4.69 12.82
CA MET A 54 5.09 -4.06 14.11
C MET A 54 3.84 -3.45 14.73
N VAL A 55 3.15 -2.58 14.00
CA VAL A 55 1.98 -1.85 14.50
C VAL A 55 0.78 -2.78 14.66
N GLY A 56 0.49 -3.61 13.66
CA GLY A 56 -0.64 -4.53 13.65
C GLY A 56 -0.52 -5.61 14.72
N THR A 57 0.64 -6.27 14.83
CA THR A 57 0.85 -7.30 15.86
C THR A 57 0.85 -6.68 17.25
N GLY A 58 1.46 -5.50 17.43
CA GLY A 58 1.43 -4.78 18.70
C GLY A 58 0.01 -4.43 19.14
N ALA A 59 -0.81 -3.87 18.25
CA ALA A 59 -2.21 -3.56 18.53
C ALA A 59 -3.05 -4.82 18.80
N ALA A 60 -2.85 -5.89 18.01
CA ALA A 60 -3.53 -7.17 18.22
C ALA A 60 -3.18 -7.79 19.57
N TRP A 61 -1.91 -7.77 19.96
CA TRP A 61 -1.44 -8.26 21.25
C TRP A 61 -2.05 -7.47 22.42
N LEU A 62 -2.10 -6.13 22.32
CA LEU A 62 -2.70 -5.28 23.35
C LEU A 62 -4.19 -5.60 23.58
N VAL A 63 -4.97 -5.73 22.50
CA VAL A 63 -6.41 -6.02 22.58
C VAL A 63 -6.68 -7.47 23.02
N ALA A 64 -5.77 -8.40 22.73
CA ALA A 64 -5.90 -9.79 23.17
C ALA A 64 -5.53 -9.99 24.65
N MET A 65 -4.49 -9.30 25.14
CA MET A 65 -3.91 -9.54 26.46
C MET A 65 -4.44 -8.61 27.56
N TYR A 66 -4.86 -7.39 27.22
CA TYR A 66 -5.27 -6.37 28.19
C TYR A 66 -6.71 -5.90 27.99
N ARG A 67 -7.35 -5.51 29.10
CA ARG A 67 -8.64 -4.81 29.11
C ARG A 67 -8.43 -3.40 29.65
N PHE A 68 -8.39 -2.42 28.73
CA PHE A 68 -8.19 -1.00 29.02
C PHE A 68 -9.41 -0.18 28.56
N PRO A 69 -9.63 1.04 29.08
CA PRO A 69 -10.71 1.91 28.62
C PRO A 69 -10.54 2.21 27.12
N GLY A 70 -11.53 1.82 26.30
CA GLY A 70 -11.47 1.93 24.83
C GLY A 70 -11.12 0.64 24.08
N HIS A 71 -10.84 -0.47 24.79
CA HIS A 71 -10.55 -1.80 24.22
C HIS A 71 -11.54 -2.21 23.12
N GLY A 72 -12.85 -2.15 23.41
CA GLY A 72 -13.88 -2.58 22.47
C GLY A 72 -13.91 -1.73 21.19
N PHE A 73 -13.68 -0.43 21.31
CA PHE A 73 -13.56 0.45 20.14
C PHE A 73 -12.34 0.05 19.28
N LEU A 74 -11.17 -0.14 19.90
CA LEU A 74 -9.96 -0.51 19.16
C LEU A 74 -10.11 -1.87 18.47
N GLN A 75 -10.74 -2.84 19.12
CA GLN A 75 -11.03 -4.15 18.53
C GLN A 75 -11.81 -4.04 17.22
N TRP A 76 -12.83 -3.18 17.16
CA TRP A 76 -13.59 -2.93 15.94
C TRP A 76 -12.84 -2.07 14.92
N ALA A 77 -12.13 -1.04 15.39
CA ALA A 77 -11.36 -0.15 14.53
C ALA A 77 -10.26 -0.89 13.74
N LEU A 78 -9.64 -1.93 14.33
CA LEU A 78 -8.64 -2.75 13.64
C LEU A 78 -9.21 -3.54 12.46
N LEU A 79 -10.51 -3.83 12.45
CA LEU A 79 -11.18 -4.54 11.35
C LEU A 79 -11.69 -3.60 10.25
N LEU A 80 -11.91 -2.33 10.59
CA LEU A 80 -12.49 -1.32 9.70
C LEU A 80 -11.77 -1.17 8.34
N PRO A 81 -10.42 -1.22 8.25
CA PRO A 81 -9.71 -1.11 6.98
C PRO A 81 -10.10 -2.19 5.96
N LEU A 82 -10.53 -3.37 6.41
CA LEU A 82 -10.92 -4.48 5.52
C LEU A 82 -12.21 -4.19 4.74
N ALA A 83 -13.04 -3.27 5.22
CA ALA A 83 -14.27 -2.86 4.55
C ALA A 83 -14.04 -1.76 3.51
N ILE A 84 -12.89 -1.08 3.55
CA ILE A 84 -12.59 0.05 2.68
C ILE A 84 -12.05 -0.47 1.34
N PRO A 85 -12.65 -0.11 0.20
CA PRO A 85 -12.06 -0.39 -1.11
C PRO A 85 -10.68 0.25 -1.23
N ALA A 86 -9.69 -0.51 -1.70
CA ALA A 86 -8.29 -0.07 -1.74
C ALA A 86 -8.09 1.29 -2.43
N TYR A 87 -8.82 1.54 -3.54
CA TYR A 87 -8.71 2.81 -4.26
C TYR A 87 -9.24 3.99 -3.45
N ILE A 88 -10.35 3.83 -2.73
CA ILE A 88 -10.96 4.88 -1.90
C ILE A 88 -10.03 5.19 -0.74
N GLY A 89 -9.50 4.16 -0.07
CA GLY A 89 -8.55 4.34 1.03
C GLY A 89 -7.29 5.08 0.60
N ALA A 90 -6.78 4.79 -0.60
CA ALA A 90 -5.62 5.50 -1.16
C ALA A 90 -5.92 6.99 -1.39
N TYR A 91 -7.04 7.33 -2.03
CA TYR A 91 -7.39 8.74 -2.25
C TYR A 91 -7.67 9.48 -0.95
N ALA A 92 -8.40 8.87 -0.02
CA ALA A 92 -8.64 9.48 1.28
C ALA A 92 -7.33 9.79 2.03
N LEU A 93 -6.33 8.91 1.95
CA LEU A 93 -5.01 9.14 2.55
C LEU A 93 -4.24 10.25 1.84
N VAL A 94 -4.30 10.30 0.51
CA VAL A 94 -3.70 11.38 -0.29
C VAL A 94 -4.34 12.72 0.07
N ASP A 95 -5.67 12.82 0.03
CA ASP A 95 -6.42 14.04 0.37
C ASP A 95 -6.18 14.47 1.83
N PHE A 96 -5.92 13.52 2.73
CA PHE A 96 -5.63 13.82 4.13
C PHE A 96 -4.22 14.42 4.31
N LEU A 97 -3.24 13.95 3.54
CA LEU A 97 -1.82 14.30 3.67
C LEU A 97 -1.33 15.33 2.65
N GLU A 98 -2.12 15.62 1.61
CA GLU A 98 -1.74 16.57 0.56
C GLU A 98 -1.58 17.99 1.11
N TYR A 99 -1.02 18.87 0.29
CA TYR A 99 -0.70 20.23 0.69
C TYR A 99 -1.91 21.02 1.20
N ALA A 100 -3.09 20.85 0.59
CA ALA A 100 -4.33 21.46 1.05
C ALA A 100 -5.04 20.64 2.14
N GLY A 101 -4.53 19.46 2.46
CA GLY A 101 -5.14 18.52 3.38
C GLY A 101 -5.13 19.00 4.83
N PRO A 102 -5.95 18.38 5.70
CA PRO A 102 -6.08 18.77 7.10
C PRO A 102 -4.76 18.70 7.87
N VAL A 103 -3.91 17.70 7.59
CA VAL A 103 -2.63 17.53 8.31
C VAL A 103 -1.68 18.68 7.99
N GLN A 104 -1.47 18.96 6.71
CA GLN A 104 -0.55 20.02 6.28
C GLN A 104 -1.05 21.39 6.73
N THR A 105 -2.35 21.65 6.60
CA THR A 105 -2.95 22.92 7.04
C THR A 105 -2.84 23.11 8.55
N GLY A 106 -3.15 22.09 9.35
CA GLY A 106 -3.01 22.17 10.81
C GLY A 106 -1.57 22.38 11.26
N LEU A 107 -0.60 21.72 10.62
CA LEU A 107 0.82 21.96 10.89
C LEU A 107 1.23 23.40 10.55
N ARG A 108 0.81 23.93 9.39
CA ARG A 108 1.11 25.32 9.01
C ARG A 108 0.53 26.33 10.00
N GLU A 109 -0.69 26.10 10.49
CA GLU A 109 -1.32 26.98 11.47
C GLU A 109 -0.58 26.97 12.82
N ILE A 110 -0.12 25.80 13.27
CA ILE A 110 0.59 25.65 14.54
C ILE A 110 2.00 26.25 14.48
N PHE A 111 2.72 26.03 13.37
CA PHE A 111 4.12 26.43 13.23
C PHE A 111 4.32 27.76 12.47
N GLY A 112 3.26 28.34 11.91
CA GLY A 112 3.31 29.59 11.16
C GLY A 112 3.91 29.49 9.75
N TRP A 113 3.98 28.28 9.18
CA TRP A 113 4.54 28.07 7.85
C TRP A 113 3.66 28.66 6.76
N SER A 114 4.27 29.42 5.85
CA SER A 114 3.54 30.20 4.83
C SER A 114 3.67 29.61 3.43
N SER A 115 4.71 28.81 3.20
CA SER A 115 5.09 28.26 1.90
C SER A 115 5.42 26.77 2.02
N ALA A 116 5.29 26.03 0.93
CA ALA A 116 5.72 24.62 0.86
C ALA A 116 7.24 24.42 1.01
N ARG A 117 8.00 25.52 1.04
CA ARG A 117 9.47 25.52 1.20
C ARG A 117 9.93 25.86 2.62
N ASP A 118 9.01 26.29 3.49
CA ASP A 118 9.27 26.58 4.91
C ASP A 118 9.22 25.28 5.73
#